data_AF-A3MX51-F1
#
_entry.id   AF-A3MX51-F1
#
_cell.length_a   1.000
_cell.length_b   1.000
_cell.length_c   1.000
_cell.angle_alpha   90.00
_cell.angle_beta   90.00
_cell.angle_gamma   90.00
#
_symmetry.space_group_name_H-M   'P 1'
#
loop_
_entity.id
_entity.type
_entity.pdbx_description
1 polymer ?
#
loop_
_entity_poly.entity_id
_entity_poly.type
_entity_poly.pdbx_seq_one_letter_code
_entity_poly.pdbx_strand_id
1 'polypeptide(L)'
;MENALLIRELEEAPYYELVEIFRFEVGRRYVYRLVAEREYFVHVVALREATYVEFWHPSHAAPLLVFKVSDREELARVLLLLKSLVSR
;
A
#
# COMPACT_ATOMS: atom_id res chain seq x y z
N MET A 1 -9.15 -7.43 -10.12
CA MET A 1 -9.02 -6.25 -11.02
C MET A 1 -8.79 -4.96 -10.23
N GLU A 2 -8.89 -5.02 -8.90
CA GLU A 2 -8.84 -3.91 -7.93
C GLU A 2 -7.42 -3.49 -7.57
N ASN A 3 -6.46 -4.43 -7.64
CA ASN A 3 -5.04 -4.17 -7.40
C ASN A 3 -4.45 -3.13 -8.37
N ALA A 4 -4.82 -3.18 -9.65
CA ALA A 4 -4.36 -2.22 -10.65
C ALA A 4 -4.86 -0.80 -10.37
N LEU A 5 -6.08 -0.65 -9.85
CA LEU A 5 -6.62 0.66 -9.47
C LEU A 5 -5.85 1.21 -8.26
N LEU A 6 -5.63 0.40 -7.22
CA LEU A 6 -4.87 0.82 -6.05
C LEU A 6 -3.43 1.22 -6.41
N ILE A 7 -2.74 0.40 -7.20
CA ILE A 7 -1.38 0.68 -7.68
C ILE A 7 -1.35 2.00 -8.43
N ARG A 8 -2.32 2.21 -9.35
CA ARG A 8 -2.43 3.44 -10.12
C ARG A 8 -2.69 4.67 -9.25
N GLU A 9 -3.59 4.57 -8.27
CA GLU A 9 -3.86 5.67 -7.32
C GLU A 9 -2.62 6.06 -6.52
N LEU A 10 -1.79 5.08 -6.14
CA LEU A 10 -0.52 5.33 -5.46
C LEU A 10 0.55 5.91 -6.39
N GLU A 11 0.61 5.47 -7.65
CA GLU A 11 1.54 5.99 -8.66
C GLU A 11 1.18 7.42 -9.10
N GLU A 12 -0.10 7.77 -9.14
CA GLU A 12 -0.58 9.14 -9.46
C GLU A 12 -0.48 10.09 -8.26
N ALA A 13 -0.33 9.56 -7.03
CA ALA A 13 -0.26 10.35 -5.83
C ALA A 13 1.15 10.98 -5.63
N PRO A 14 1.26 12.31 -5.44
CA PRO A 14 2.56 12.99 -5.35
C PRO A 14 3.34 12.70 -4.05
N TYR A 15 2.71 11.99 -3.11
CA TYR A 15 3.24 11.69 -1.78
C TYR A 15 3.69 10.24 -1.64
N TYR A 16 3.47 9.39 -2.64
CA TYR A 16 3.95 8.01 -2.64
C TYR A 16 4.99 7.81 -3.74
N GLU A 17 6.12 7.23 -3.37
CA GLU A 17 7.19 6.89 -4.30
C GLU A 17 7.34 5.37 -4.33
N LEU A 18 7.18 4.76 -5.50
CA LEU A 18 7.47 3.34 -5.67
C LEU A 18 8.98 3.12 -5.58
N VAL A 19 9.43 2.43 -4.53
CA VAL A 19 10.86 2.18 -4.29
C VAL A 19 11.28 0.76 -4.66
N GLU A 20 10.38 -0.22 -4.56
CA GLU A 20 10.72 -1.61 -4.88
C GLU A 20 9.52 -2.44 -5.33
N ILE A 21 9.78 -3.45 -6.17
CA ILE A 21 8.81 -4.49 -6.53
C ILE A 21 9.45 -5.85 -6.30
N PHE A 22 8.88 -6.63 -5.38
CA PHE A 22 9.24 -8.03 -5.19
C PHE A 22 8.27 -8.93 -5.94
N ARG A 23 8.81 -9.89 -6.68
CA ARG A 23 8.03 -10.96 -7.32
C ARG A 23 8.26 -12.27 -6.59
N PHE A 24 7.19 -13.02 -6.36
CA PHE A 24 7.23 -14.36 -5.77
C PHE A 24 6.21 -15.27 -6.48
N GLU A 25 6.25 -16.57 -6.19
CA GLU A 25 5.50 -17.60 -6.95
C GLU A 25 3.99 -17.34 -7.05
N VAL A 26 3.42 -16.76 -5.98
CA VAL A 26 1.98 -16.54 -5.82
C VAL A 26 1.54 -15.09 -6.00
N GLY A 27 2.44 -14.17 -6.34
CA GLY A 27 2.09 -12.76 -6.43
C GLY A 27 3.25 -11.77 -6.55
N ARG A 28 2.94 -10.51 -6.21
CA ARG A 28 3.87 -9.39 -6.20
C ARG A 28 3.66 -8.54 -4.95
N ARG A 29 4.73 -7.94 -4.45
CA ARG A 29 4.69 -6.89 -3.42
C ARG A 29 5.26 -5.62 -4.02
N TYR A 30 4.49 -4.55 -3.99
CA TYR A 30 4.88 -3.21 -4.39
C TYR A 30 5.14 -2.41 -3.13
N VAL A 31 6.33 -1.83 -2.99
CA VAL A 31 6.73 -1.06 -1.82
C VAL A 31 6.76 0.41 -2.19
N TYR A 32 5.87 1.17 -1.55
CA TYR A 32 5.80 2.62 -1.70
C TYR A 32 6.34 3.28 -0.43
N ARG A 33 7.24 4.25 -0.60
CA ARG A 33 7.66 5.16 0.47
C ARG A 33 6.73 6.36 0.53
N LEU A 34 6.27 6.71 1.72
CA LEU A 34 5.55 7.96 1.95
C LEU A 34 6.57 9.12 2.03
N VAL A 35 6.41 10.12 1.16
CA VAL A 35 7.22 11.35 1.13
C VAL A 35 6.65 12.35 2.13
N ALA A 36 6.93 12.13 3.41
CA ALA A 36 6.50 12.99 4.53
C ALA A 36 7.65 13.17 5.56
N GLU A 37 7.46 14.02 6.58
CA GLU A 37 8.47 14.24 7.64
C GLU A 37 8.87 12.96 8.37
N ARG A 38 7.96 11.98 8.42
CA ARG A 38 8.19 10.65 8.99
C ARG A 38 8.19 9.62 7.89
N GLU A 39 9.23 8.81 7.85
CA GLU A 39 9.35 7.73 6.88
C GLU A 39 8.40 6.58 7.26
N TYR A 40 7.46 6.30 6.36
CA TYR A 40 6.58 5.15 6.43
C TYR A 40 6.53 4.47 5.07
N PHE A 41 6.20 3.19 5.06
CA PHE A 41 6.04 2.42 3.84
C PHE A 41 4.64 1.82 3.74
N VAL A 42 4.10 1.85 2.54
CA VAL A 42 2.87 1.19 2.16
C VAL A 42 3.24 0.03 1.25
N HIS A 43 2.99 -1.20 1.68
CA HIS A 43 3.20 -2.36 0.84
C HIS A 43 1.87 -2.82 0.28
N VAL A 44 1.75 -2.90 -1.05
CA VAL A 44 0.64 -3.56 -1.72
C VAL A 44 1.05 -4.97 -2.08
N VAL A 45 0.50 -5.96 -1.38
CA VAL A 45 0.76 -7.39 -1.61
C VAL A 45 -0.38 -7.95 -2.44
N ALA A 46 -0.17 -8.07 -3.74
CA ALA A 46 -1.11 -8.63 -4.70
C ALA A 46 -0.85 -10.14 -4.85
N LEU A 47 -1.73 -10.96 -4.27
CA LEU A 47 -1.78 -12.40 -4.46
C LEU A 47 -2.79 -12.76 -5.56
N ARG A 48 -2.86 -14.03 -5.96
CA ARG A 48 -3.82 -14.51 -6.97
C ARG A 48 -5.29 -14.22 -6.62
N GLU A 49 -5.65 -14.33 -5.34
CA GLU A 49 -7.05 -14.27 -4.89
C GLU A 49 -7.32 -13.15 -3.89
N ALA A 50 -6.29 -12.41 -3.47
CA ALA A 50 -6.42 -11.38 -2.45
C ALA A 50 -5.38 -10.29 -2.66
N THR A 51 -5.73 -9.06 -2.29
CA THR A 51 -4.79 -7.96 -2.16
C THR A 51 -4.72 -7.56 -0.70
N TYR A 52 -3.52 -7.33 -0.19
CA TYR A 52 -3.30 -6.77 1.13
C TYR A 52 -2.59 -5.43 1.03
N VAL A 53 -2.95 -4.52 1.92
CA VAL A 53 -2.24 -3.25 2.11
C VAL A 53 -1.65 -3.27 3.50
N GLU A 54 -0.32 -3.28 3.58
CA GLU A 54 0.42 -3.30 4.83
C GLU A 54 1.02 -1.90 5.07
N PHE A 55 0.91 -1.41 6.30
CA PHE A 55 1.54 -0.15 6.71
C PHE A 55 2.75 -0.45 7.59
N TRP A 56 3.89 0.11 7.26
CA TRP A 56 5.18 -0.21 7.87
C TRP A 56 5.89 1.04 8.39
N HIS A 57 6.50 0.92 9.55
CA HIS A 57 7.46 1.88 10.08
C HIS A 57 8.87 1.28 9.95
N PRO A 58 9.89 2.06 9.55
CA PRO A 58 11.25 1.54 9.26
C PRO A 58 11.88 0.79 10.45
N SER A 59 11.54 1.17 11.68
CA SER A 59 12.07 0.54 12.89
C SER A 59 11.34 -0.73 13.36
N HIS A 60 10.34 -1.23 12.62
CA HIS A 60 9.55 -2.40 13.03
C HIS A 60 9.77 -3.59 12.09
N ALA A 61 9.84 -4.80 12.68
CA ALA A 61 9.98 -6.06 11.93
C ALA A 61 8.64 -6.63 11.43
N ALA A 62 7.52 -5.96 11.72
CA ALA A 62 6.17 -6.37 11.36
C ALA A 62 5.34 -5.14 10.94
N PRO A 63 4.29 -5.33 10.12
CA PRO A 63 3.42 -4.23 9.74
C PRO A 63 2.63 -3.73 10.95
N LEU A 64 2.49 -2.41 11.05
CA LEU A 64 1.67 -1.74 12.05
C LEU A 64 0.18 -1.99 11.81
N LEU A 65 -0.23 -2.03 10.55
CA LEU A 65 -1.60 -2.29 10.12
C LEU A 65 -1.60 -3.16 8.86
N VAL A 66 -2.57 -4.05 8.76
CA VAL A 66 -2.78 -4.89 7.57
C VAL A 66 -4.26 -4.85 7.22
N PHE A 67 -4.56 -4.45 5.99
CA PHE A 67 -5.90 -4.45 5.43
C PHE A 67 -5.99 -5.50 4.33
N LYS A 68 -6.94 -6.41 4.44
CA LYS A 68 -7.35 -7.23 3.30
C LYS A 68 -8.29 -6.38 2.44
N VAL A 69 -8.00 -6.29 1.15
CA VAL A 69 -8.84 -5.61 0.16
C VAL A 69 -9.49 -6.70 -0.69
N SER A 70 -10.74 -6.99 -0.37
CA SER A 70 -11.59 -7.98 -1.01
C SER A 70 -12.68 -7.36 -1.89
N ASP A 71 -13.00 -6.09 -1.68
CA ASP A 71 -13.95 -5.34 -2.52
C ASP A 71 -13.57 -3.85 -2.68
N ARG A 72 -14.41 -3.12 -3.43
CA ARG A 72 -14.22 -1.69 -3.70
C ARG A 72 -14.48 -0.79 -2.49
N GLU A 73 -15.34 -1.19 -1.57
CA GLU A 73 -15.63 -0.40 -0.37
C GLU A 73 -14.42 -0.42 0.57
N GLU A 74 -13.83 -1.59 0.78
CA GLU A 74 -12.59 -1.75 1.52
C GLU A 74 -11.45 -0.96 0.87
N LEU A 75 -11.33 -1.02 -0.46
CA LEU A 75 -10.35 -0.22 -1.21
C LEU A 75 -10.54 1.28 -0.97
N ALA A 76 -11.77 1.79 -1.04
CA ALA A 76 -12.07 3.20 -0.80
C ALA A 76 -11.72 3.62 0.63
N ARG A 77 -12.02 2.77 1.63
CA ARG A 77 -11.65 3.00 3.04
C ARG A 77 -10.14 3.07 3.24
N VAL A 78 -9.39 2.16 2.62
CA VAL A 78 -7.92 2.17 2.67
C VAL A 78 -7.35 3.42 2.03
N LEU A 79 -7.84 3.82 0.84
CA LEU A 79 -7.40 5.04 0.17
C LEU A 79 -7.68 6.30 1.01
N LEU A 80 -8.85 6.36 1.66
CA LEU A 80 -9.19 7.47 2.57
C LEU A 80 -8.23 7.53 3.76
N LEU A 81 -7.91 6.38 4.36
CA LEU A 81 -6.95 6.29 5.46
C LEU A 81 -5.55 6.74 5.01
N LEU A 82 -5.08 6.23 3.87
CA LEU A 82 -3.80 6.62 3.27
C LEU A 82 -3.71 8.13 2.98
N LYS A 83 -4.79 8.76 2.51
CA LYS A 83 -4.85 10.22 2.30
C LYS A 83 -4.78 10.99 3.61
N SER A 84 -5.40 10.48 4.69
CA SER A 84 -5.38 11.14 5.99
C SER A 84 -4.00 11.10 6.68
N LEU A 85 -3.16 10.12 6.34
CA LEU A 85 -1.77 10.02 6.81
C LEU A 85 -0.86 11.09 6.19
N VAL A 86 -1.19 11.57 4.99
CA VAL A 86 -0.40 12.58 4.26
C VAL A 86 -0.84 14.00 4.60
N SER A 87 -2.11 14.20 4.94
CA SER A 87 -2.73 15.53 5.11
C SER A 87 -2.46 16.18 6.48
N ARG A 88 -1.35 15.82 7.16
CA ARG A 88 -0.94 16.38 8.45
C ARG A 88 0.42 17.03 8.38
#